data_AF-A0A6B3FM03-F1
#
_entry.id   AF-A0A6B3FM03-F1
#
_cell.length_a   1.000
_cell.length_b   1.000
_cell.length_c   1.000
_cell.angle_alpha   90.00
_cell.angle_beta   90.00
_cell.angle_gamma   90.00
#
_symmetry.space_group_name_H-M   'P 1'
#
loop_
_entity.id
_entity.type
_entity.pdbx_description
1 polymer ?
#
loop_
_entity_poly.entity_id
_entity_poly.type
_entity_poly.pdbx_seq_one_letter_code
_entity_poly.pdbx_strand_id
1 'polypeptide(L)'
;MLQCTAVTALPRDEALIALVCMEGGPDDAGDHLDEKPYVLCELGEHDEAAEHAAHLWAAEAEPASLWFLWTVSGGFRVYHRFVSRSTCPVRIHHVEEDYRQWCALYDDHPSDHSFNVRDPLRDAYYAQIRRDAQRYFAHDDPDKGDGQES
;
A
#
# COMPACT_ATOMS: atom_id res chain seq x y z
N MET A 1 -10.46 -5.98 12.21
CA MET A 1 -9.56 -6.08 11.07
C MET A 1 -10.23 -7.01 10.08
N LEU A 2 -11.06 -6.44 9.19
CA LEU A 2 -11.81 -7.21 8.21
C LEU A 2 -11.18 -6.89 6.85
N GLN A 3 -10.63 -7.91 6.20
CA GLN A 3 -10.25 -7.81 4.80
C GLN A 3 -11.46 -7.32 3.99
N CYS A 4 -11.28 -6.30 3.17
CA CYS A 4 -12.35 -5.79 2.32
C CYS A 4 -12.77 -6.88 1.33
N THR A 5 -14.08 -7.14 1.27
CA THR A 5 -14.70 -8.10 0.34
C THR A 5 -15.64 -7.44 -0.66
N ALA A 6 -15.49 -6.12 -0.84
CA ALA A 6 -16.31 -5.35 -1.77
C ALA A 6 -16.13 -5.87 -3.21
N VAL A 7 -17.25 -6.15 -3.87
CA VAL A 7 -17.31 -6.62 -5.26
C VAL A 7 -18.22 -5.70 -6.05
N THR A 8 -17.88 -5.46 -7.31
CA THR A 8 -18.73 -4.73 -8.25
C THR A 8 -18.64 -5.31 -9.65
N ALA A 9 -19.69 -5.11 -10.44
CA ALA A 9 -19.64 -5.37 -11.87
C ALA A 9 -18.65 -4.40 -12.52
N LEU A 10 -17.84 -4.91 -13.44
CA LEU A 10 -16.93 -4.08 -14.22
C LEU A 10 -17.71 -3.51 -15.43
N PRO A 11 -17.74 -2.18 -15.64
CA PRO A 11 -18.37 -1.61 -16.83
C PRO A 11 -17.51 -1.94 -18.05
N ARG A 12 -17.83 -3.07 -18.69
CA ARG A 12 -17.01 -3.71 -19.74
C ARG A 12 -16.61 -2.76 -20.86
N ASP A 13 -17.56 -1.99 -21.40
CA ASP A 13 -17.28 -1.12 -22.54
C ASP A 13 -16.32 0.03 -22.17
N GLU A 14 -16.47 0.60 -20.97
CA GLU A 14 -15.55 1.63 -20.46
C GLU A 14 -14.18 1.04 -20.14
N ALA A 15 -14.14 -0.17 -19.57
CA ALA A 15 -12.90 -0.90 -19.29
C ALA A 15 -12.15 -1.24 -20.57
N LEU A 16 -12.86 -1.63 -21.63
CA LEU A 16 -12.28 -1.92 -22.94
C LEU A 16 -11.63 -0.67 -23.53
N ILE A 17 -12.33 0.47 -23.49
CA ILE A 17 -11.78 1.75 -23.93
C ILE A 17 -10.51 2.09 -23.14
N ALA A 18 -10.55 1.94 -21.81
CA ALA A 18 -9.41 2.24 -20.96
C ALA A 18 -8.17 1.36 -21.27
N LEU A 19 -8.37 0.06 -21.51
CA LEU A 19 -7.29 -0.87 -21.88
C LEU A 19 -6.71 -0.58 -23.25
N VAL A 20 -7.56 -0.34 -24.26
CA VAL A 20 -7.11 -0.05 -25.64
C VAL A 20 -6.39 1.29 -25.73
N CYS A 21 -6.79 2.28 -24.91
CA CYS A 21 -6.13 3.58 -24.86
C CYS A 21 -4.87 3.60 -23.97
N MET A 22 -4.61 2.57 -23.18
CA MET A 22 -3.42 2.48 -22.34
C MET A 22 -2.19 2.12 -23.17
N GLU A 23 -1.09 2.85 -22.97
CA GLU A 23 0.21 2.46 -23.50
C GLU A 23 0.69 1.15 -22.86
N GLY A 24 1.02 0.16 -23.69
CA GLY A 24 1.34 -1.19 -23.21
C GLY A 24 0.13 -1.99 -22.72
N GLY A 25 -1.09 -1.60 -23.09
CA GLY A 25 -2.29 -2.41 -22.90
C GLY A 25 -2.27 -3.73 -23.69
N PRO A 26 -3.18 -4.68 -23.37
CA PRO A 26 -3.25 -5.98 -24.03
C PRO A 26 -3.75 -5.87 -25.47
N ASP A 27 -3.17 -6.67 -26.37
CA ASP A 27 -3.63 -6.79 -27.76
C ASP A 27 -5.05 -7.39 -27.86
N ASP A 28 -5.43 -8.22 -26.90
CA ASP A 28 -6.68 -8.97 -26.80
C ASP A 28 -7.58 -8.48 -25.64
N ALA A 29 -7.64 -7.17 -25.42
CA ALA A 29 -8.37 -6.53 -24.32
C ALA A 29 -9.82 -7.02 -24.14
N GLY A 30 -10.52 -7.39 -25.22
CA GLY A 30 -11.87 -7.93 -25.16
C GLY A 30 -11.96 -9.29 -24.46
N ASP A 31 -11.06 -10.21 -24.82
CA ASP A 31 -11.03 -11.57 -24.27
C ASP A 31 -10.62 -11.52 -22.79
N HIS A 32 -9.63 -10.69 -22.45
CA HIS A 32 -9.20 -10.45 -21.07
C HIS A 32 -10.34 -9.95 -20.15
N LEU A 33 -11.23 -9.11 -20.67
CA LEU A 33 -12.37 -8.59 -19.91
C LEU A 33 -13.52 -9.59 -19.78
N ASP A 34 -13.70 -10.48 -20.76
CA ASP A 34 -14.76 -11.50 -20.71
C ASP A 34 -14.54 -12.50 -19.58
N GLU A 35 -13.29 -12.71 -19.16
CA GLU A 35 -12.93 -13.50 -17.98
C GLU A 35 -13.19 -12.76 -16.64
N LYS A 36 -13.46 -11.44 -16.68
CA LYS A 36 -13.56 -10.56 -15.50
C LYS A 36 -14.84 -9.71 -15.47
N PRO A 37 -16.05 -10.32 -15.49
CA PRO A 37 -17.31 -9.56 -15.41
C PRO A 37 -17.53 -8.86 -14.06
N TYR A 38 -16.86 -9.34 -13.01
CA TYR A 38 -16.86 -8.76 -11.67
C TYR A 38 -15.44 -8.61 -11.16
N VAL A 39 -15.21 -7.58 -10.36
CA VAL A 39 -13.91 -7.31 -9.72
C VAL A 39 -14.08 -7.20 -8.21
N LEU A 40 -13.10 -7.74 -7.49
CA LEU A 40 -12.99 -7.71 -6.02
C LEU A 40 -12.01 -6.61 -5.62
N CYS A 41 -12.25 -5.95 -4.49
CA CYS A 41 -11.28 -5.01 -3.94
C CYS A 41 -9.97 -5.73 -3.57
N GLU A 42 -8.86 -5.31 -4.16
CA GLU A 42 -7.52 -5.88 -3.95
C GLU A 42 -6.73 -5.15 -2.85
N LEU A 43 -7.23 -4.02 -2.35
CA LEU A 43 -6.56 -3.23 -1.30
C LEU A 43 -6.49 -3.94 0.06
N GLY A 44 -7.26 -5.01 0.28
CA GLY A 44 -7.30 -5.67 1.58
C GLY A 44 -7.92 -4.78 2.65
N GLU A 45 -7.19 -4.41 3.69
CA GLU A 45 -7.68 -3.49 4.72
C GLU A 45 -7.44 -2.03 4.31
N HIS A 46 -8.50 -1.23 4.34
CA HIS A 46 -8.47 0.21 4.11
C HIS A 46 -9.66 0.87 4.83
N ASP A 47 -9.61 2.19 5.01
CA ASP A 47 -10.71 2.93 5.63
C ASP A 47 -11.95 3.01 4.71
N GLU A 48 -13.10 3.37 5.29
CA GLU A 48 -14.37 3.53 4.54
C GLU A 48 -14.39 4.76 3.62
N ALA A 49 -13.45 5.69 3.77
CA ALA A 49 -13.35 6.89 2.95
C ALA A 49 -12.56 6.63 1.65
N ALA A 50 -11.70 5.62 1.65
CA ALA A 50 -10.91 5.20 0.50
C ALA A 50 -11.77 4.54 -0.57
N GLU A 51 -11.44 4.84 -1.82
CA GLU A 51 -12.00 4.13 -2.97
C GLU A 51 -11.52 2.68 -2.92
N HIS A 52 -12.42 1.75 -3.23
CA HIS A 52 -12.02 0.39 -3.54
C HIS A 52 -11.23 0.37 -4.84
N ALA A 53 -10.32 -0.59 -4.99
CA ALA A 53 -9.51 -0.70 -6.20
C ALA A 53 -9.30 -2.15 -6.62
N ALA A 54 -9.29 -2.39 -7.94
CA ALA A 54 -8.98 -3.67 -8.55
C ALA A 54 -8.00 -3.47 -9.70
N HIS A 55 -7.02 -4.37 -9.81
CA HIS A 55 -6.00 -4.32 -10.84
C HIS A 55 -6.55 -4.94 -12.13
N LEU A 56 -6.46 -4.21 -13.24
CA LEU A 56 -6.93 -4.70 -14.53
C LEU A 56 -5.78 -5.19 -15.42
N TRP A 57 -4.66 -4.47 -15.46
CA TRP A 57 -3.55 -4.78 -16.36
C TRP A 57 -2.26 -4.12 -15.91
N ALA A 58 -1.12 -4.76 -16.20
CA ALA A 58 0.20 -4.18 -16.02
C ALA A 58 0.92 -4.16 -17.38
N ALA A 59 1.35 -2.98 -17.82
CA ALA A 59 2.15 -2.87 -19.03
C ALA A 59 3.56 -3.45 -18.81
N GLU A 60 4.11 -4.08 -19.84
CA GLU A 60 5.47 -4.67 -19.77
C GLU A 60 6.57 -3.61 -19.91
N ALA A 61 6.34 -2.59 -20.74
CA ALA A 61 7.38 -1.63 -21.15
C ALA A 61 7.57 -0.46 -20.17
N GLU A 62 6.47 0.01 -19.57
CA GLU A 62 6.42 1.07 -18.57
C GLU A 62 5.82 0.45 -17.32
N PRO A 63 6.30 0.74 -16.09
CA PRO A 63 5.76 0.16 -14.85
C PRO A 63 4.40 0.76 -14.48
N ALA A 64 3.58 1.10 -15.47
CA ALA A 64 2.24 1.61 -15.35
C ALA A 64 1.24 0.44 -15.36
N SER A 65 0.34 0.46 -14.40
CA SER A 65 -0.76 -0.48 -14.26
C SER A 65 -2.09 0.26 -14.37
N LEU A 66 -3.05 -0.35 -15.06
CA LEU A 66 -4.43 0.11 -15.09
C LEU A 66 -5.19 -0.42 -13.87
N TRP A 67 -5.79 0.50 -13.13
CA TRP A 67 -6.61 0.22 -11.97
C TRP A 67 -8.03 0.74 -12.17
N PHE A 68 -8.98 -0.05 -11.68
CA PHE A 68 -10.39 0.35 -11.59
C PHE A 68 -10.70 0.74 -10.16
N LEU A 69 -11.06 2.00 -9.94
CA LEU A 69 -11.37 2.55 -8.62
C LEU A 69 -12.87 2.80 -8.53
N TRP A 70 -13.48 2.48 -7.39
CA TRP A 70 -14.90 2.74 -7.18
C TRP A 70 -15.29 3.06 -5.73
N THR A 71 -16.41 3.76 -5.59
CA THR A 71 -17.09 3.99 -4.31
C THR A 71 -18.52 3.49 -4.39
N VAL A 72 -19.02 2.95 -3.28
CA VAL A 72 -20.42 2.55 -3.14
C VAL A 72 -21.18 3.70 -2.50
N SER A 73 -22.00 4.42 -3.28
CA SER A 73 -22.90 5.44 -2.73
C SER A 73 -24.27 4.84 -2.46
N GLY A 74 -24.87 5.18 -1.31
CA GLY A 74 -26.11 4.57 -0.81
C GLY A 74 -27.21 4.51 -1.88
N GLY A 75 -27.59 3.28 -2.27
CA GLY A 75 -28.66 3.03 -3.25
C GLY A 75 -28.21 2.40 -4.58
N PHE A 76 -27.16 1.57 -4.59
CA PHE A 76 -26.66 0.81 -5.74
C PHE A 76 -25.94 1.62 -6.82
N ARG A 77 -25.77 2.93 -6.63
CA ARG A 77 -25.00 3.76 -7.57
C ARG A 77 -23.51 3.66 -7.25
N VAL A 78 -22.78 3.03 -8.15
CA VAL A 78 -21.32 2.97 -8.13
C VAL A 78 -20.79 4.17 -8.89
N TYR A 79 -19.93 4.96 -8.24
CA TYR A 79 -19.09 5.93 -8.94
C TYR A 79 -17.74 5.28 -9.16
N HIS A 80 -17.27 5.27 -10.40
CA HIS A 80 -16.02 4.61 -10.77
C HIS A 80 -15.15 5.46 -11.69
N ARG A 81 -13.88 5.08 -11.78
CA ARG A 81 -12.92 5.63 -12.71
C ARG A 81 -11.82 4.61 -13.03
N PHE A 82 -11.20 4.77 -14.19
CA PHE A 82 -10.01 4.03 -14.60
C PHE A 82 -8.80 4.94 -14.48
N VAL A 83 -7.73 4.46 -13.85
CA VAL A 83 -6.51 5.24 -13.64
C VAL A 83 -5.30 4.39 -14.00
N SER A 84 -4.36 4.98 -14.74
CA SER A 84 -3.04 4.40 -14.94
C SER A 84 -2.11 4.95 -13.86
N ARG A 85 -1.46 4.05 -13.10
CA ARG A 85 -0.59 4.41 -11.98
C ARG A 85 0.64 3.50 -11.96
N SER A 86 1.76 4.04 -11.51
CA SER A 86 2.96 3.22 -11.29
C SER A 86 2.75 2.22 -10.17
N THR A 87 3.45 1.09 -10.21
CA THR A 87 3.48 0.13 -9.09
C THR A 87 4.18 0.74 -7.87
N CYS A 88 3.66 0.44 -6.68
CA CYS A 88 4.23 0.84 -5.40
C CYS A 88 5.68 0.30 -5.28
N PRO A 89 6.68 1.17 -4.98
CA PRO A 89 8.09 0.79 -4.92
C PRO A 89 8.48 0.06 -3.63
N VAL A 90 7.51 -0.25 -2.77
CA VAL A 90 7.77 -0.89 -1.49
C VAL A 90 7.95 -2.40 -1.65
N ARG A 91 8.98 -2.93 -0.98
CA ARG A 91 9.21 -4.37 -0.84
C ARG A 91 8.76 -4.84 0.53
N ILE A 92 7.74 -5.69 0.54
CA ILE A 92 7.19 -6.33 1.74
C ILE A 92 8.10 -7.50 2.11
N HIS A 93 8.48 -7.57 3.39
CA HIS A 93 9.25 -8.67 3.96
C HIS A 93 8.32 -9.65 4.67
N HIS A 94 8.32 -10.89 4.20
CA HIS A 94 7.62 -12.00 4.82
C HIS A 94 8.56 -12.70 5.79
N VAL A 95 8.38 -12.41 7.07
CA VAL A 95 9.34 -12.79 8.12
C VAL A 95 9.33 -14.30 8.35
N GLU A 96 8.18 -14.96 8.26
CA GLU A 96 8.08 -16.40 8.51
C GLU A 96 8.76 -17.23 7.40
N GLU A 97 8.65 -16.77 6.15
CA GLU A 97 9.16 -17.47 4.97
C GLU A 97 10.48 -16.91 4.42
N ASP A 98 11.06 -15.89 5.07
CA ASP A 98 12.34 -15.24 4.74
C ASP A 98 12.48 -14.84 3.25
N TYR A 99 11.45 -14.18 2.71
CA TYR A 99 11.53 -13.62 1.35
C TYR A 99 10.94 -12.21 1.26
N ARG A 100 11.31 -11.53 0.18
CA ARG A 100 10.86 -10.17 -0.11
C ARG A 100 10.11 -10.13 -1.43
N GLN A 101 8.91 -9.58 -1.42
CA GLN A 101 8.12 -9.35 -2.63
C GLN A 101 7.77 -7.87 -2.79
N TRP A 102 7.50 -7.45 -4.02
CA TRP A 102 6.93 -6.12 -4.27
C TRP A 102 5.49 -6.08 -3.76
N CYS A 103 5.03 -4.89 -3.33
CA CYS A 103 3.67 -4.70 -2.83
C CYS A 103 2.60 -5.03 -3.91
N ALA A 104 2.92 -4.83 -5.19
CA ALA A 104 2.04 -5.07 -6.34
C ALA A 104 0.77 -4.20 -6.42
N LEU A 105 0.51 -3.33 -5.44
CA LEU A 105 -0.50 -2.27 -5.52
C LEU A 105 0.03 -1.03 -6.26
N TYR A 106 -0.86 -0.09 -6.61
CA TYR A 106 -0.47 1.19 -7.20
C TYR A 106 0.22 2.12 -6.19
N ASP A 107 1.09 3.01 -6.66
CA ASP A 107 1.74 4.01 -5.82
C ASP A 107 0.72 4.95 -5.15
N ASP A 108 0.95 5.30 -3.88
CA ASP A 108 0.03 6.06 -3.02
C ASP A 108 -1.29 5.31 -2.69
N HIS A 109 -1.26 3.97 -2.65
CA HIS A 109 -2.40 3.17 -2.17
C HIS A 109 -2.69 3.41 -0.67
N PRO A 110 -3.96 3.31 -0.25
CA PRO A 110 -4.37 3.59 1.14
C PRO A 110 -4.01 2.45 2.11
N SER A 111 -3.72 1.25 1.61
CA SER A 111 -3.40 0.09 2.45
C SER A 111 -2.07 0.28 3.17
N ASP A 112 -2.03 -0.12 4.44
CA ASP A 112 -0.81 -0.09 5.23
C ASP A 112 0.18 -1.20 4.83
N HIS A 113 1.46 -0.90 4.96
CA HIS A 113 2.52 -1.89 4.77
C HIS A 113 2.85 -2.61 6.09
N SER A 114 3.49 -3.79 6.02
CA SER A 114 3.81 -4.59 7.22
C SER A 114 4.72 -3.88 8.23
N PHE A 115 5.49 -2.85 7.82
CA PHE A 115 6.26 -2.01 8.75
C PHE A 115 5.44 -0.90 9.43
N ASN A 116 4.21 -0.62 8.97
CA ASN A 116 3.28 0.31 9.62
C ASN A 116 2.55 -0.31 10.81
N VAL A 117 2.81 -1.60 11.12
CA VAL A 117 2.28 -2.24 12.33
C VAL A 117 2.84 -1.52 13.55
N ARG A 118 1.94 -0.86 14.29
CA ARG A 118 2.22 -0.36 15.63
C ARG A 118 2.31 -1.53 16.58
N ASP A 119 3.49 -1.73 17.15
CA ASP A 119 3.74 -2.67 18.23
C ASP A 119 4.01 -1.86 19.51
N PRO A 120 3.00 -1.69 20.39
CA PRO A 120 3.14 -0.91 21.61
C PRO A 120 4.24 -1.44 22.54
N LEU A 121 4.54 -2.74 22.50
CA LEU A 121 5.60 -3.34 23.30
C LEU A 121 6.96 -2.95 22.73
N ARG A 122 7.16 -3.06 21.41
CA ARG A 122 8.37 -2.58 20.73
C ARG A 122 8.60 -1.09 20.97
N ASP A 123 7.55 -0.28 20.91
CA ASP A 123 7.62 1.17 21.18
C ASP A 123 8.05 1.45 22.63
N ALA A 124 7.51 0.70 23.61
CA ALA A 124 7.90 0.80 25.01
C ALA A 124 9.36 0.39 25.23
N TYR A 125 9.82 -0.69 24.58
CA TYR A 125 11.22 -1.13 24.61
C TYR A 125 12.17 -0.06 24.07
N TYR A 126 11.88 0.52 22.90
CA TYR A 126 12.71 1.60 22.35
C TYR A 126 12.70 2.85 23.23
N ALA A 127 11.57 3.18 23.87
CA ALA A 127 11.51 4.27 24.84
C ALA A 127 12.43 4.00 26.06
N GLN A 128 12.46 2.76 26.55
CA GLN A 128 13.33 2.37 27.66
C GLN A 128 14.81 2.43 27.26
N ILE A 129 15.19 1.87 26.11
CA ILE A 129 16.56 1.92 25.59
C ILE A 129 17.04 3.38 25.46
N ARG A 130 16.20 4.28 24.95
CA ARG A 130 16.52 5.72 24.85
C ARG A 130 16.75 6.35 26.22
N ARG A 131 15.92 6.04 27.22
CA ARG A 131 16.10 6.53 28.60
C ARG A 131 17.41 6.03 29.22
N ASP A 132 17.73 4.75 29.02
CA ASP A 132 18.95 4.16 29.57
C ASP A 132 20.21 4.70 28.89
N ALA A 133 20.17 4.90 27.57
CA ALA A 133 21.24 5.58 26.84
C ALA A 133 21.43 7.02 27.33
N GLN A 134 20.36 7.79 27.51
CA GLN A 134 20.43 9.15 28.06
C GLN A 134 21.05 9.17 29.47
N ARG A 135 20.68 8.22 30.33
CA ARG A 135 21.30 8.08 31.66
C ARG A 135 22.79 7.76 31.55
N TYR A 136 23.17 6.86 30.65
CA TYR A 136 24.56 6.50 30.43
C TYR A 136 25.38 7.72 29.99
N PHE A 137 24.93 8.46 28.96
CA PHE A 137 25.62 9.66 28.48
C PHE A 137 25.60 10.83 29.46
N ALA A 138 24.58 10.95 30.32
CA ALA A 138 24.56 11.96 31.39
C ALA A 138 25.46 11.61 32.58
N HIS A 139 25.79 10.33 32.76
CA HIS A 139 26.67 9.85 33.82
C HIS A 139 28.16 9.86 33.39
N ASP A 140 28.42 9.96 32.08
CA ASP A 140 29.74 9.94 31.45
C ASP A 140 30.20 11.35 31.00
N ASP A 141 29.56 12.41 31.49
CA ASP A 141 30.02 13.81 31.34
C ASP A 141 30.98 14.13 32.51
N PRO A 142 32.31 14.01 32.34
CA PRO A 142 33.27 14.26 33.40
C PRO A 142 33.80 15.67 33.20
N ASP A 143 33.06 16.68 33.66
CA ASP A 143 33.68 17.98 33.89
C ASP A 143 33.25 18.59 35.20
N LYS A 144 34.06 18.31 36.23
CA LYS A 144 34.55 19.37 37.09
C LYS A 144 36.04 19.17 37.32
N GLY A 145 36.84 19.94 36.60
CA GLY A 145 38.23 20.18 36.94
C GLY A 145 38.38 20.66 38.39
N ASP A 146 39.07 19.86 39.19
CA ASP A 146 39.61 20.25 40.49
C ASP A 146 40.86 21.10 40.25
N GLY A 147 40.64 22.36 39.88
CA GLY A 147 41.65 23.41 39.91
C GLY A 147 41.73 24.03 41.30
N GLN A 148 42.36 23.35 42.27
CA GLN A 148 42.83 24.00 43.49
C GLN A 148 43.89 23.17 44.21
N GLU A 149 45.16 23.57 44.14
CA GLU A 149 46.12 23.48 45.24
C GLU A 149 47.29 24.45 45.01
N SER A 150 47.88 24.87 46.12
CA SER A 150 48.45 26.20 46.38
C SER A 150 49.93 26.35 46.06
#